data_AF-A0A803TF14-F1
#
_entry.id   AF-A0A803TF14-F1
#
_cell.length_a   1.000
_cell.length_b   1.000
_cell.length_c   1.000
_cell.angle_alpha   90.00
_cell.angle_beta   90.00
_cell.angle_gamma   90.00
#
_symmetry.space_group_name_H-M   'P 1'
#
loop_
_entity.id
_entity.type
_entity.pdbx_description
1 polymer ?
#
loop_
_entity_poly.entity_id
_entity_poly.type
_entity_poly.pdbx_seq_one_letter_code
_entity_poly.pdbx_strand_id
1 'polypeptide(L)'
;MVKYYQHILALVFAINEINKDPKILPNVTLGFHIYDSHSSPSLAYRVTLDMLCKSQAFIPNYKCGLQNNVIGVIGGFDSETSSYMADILGIYKVPQVGFNLGGTIDQTDAPFFYRMVPNEDFQIWGIVQLLLHFEWKWVGLITKETKSGEHFLSTLEPMFLQNGICISSKVILPKNIGIYDMLEGFFNNVEAFMKGKENVTILYGEVGSFAWLTFFVSANVFLDVDDMSFAVKVWIMTAQIDVALHIIQKAFNMQAIHGAISFALQSRDIEGFQEYLQAIHPSDEEGNGFIKEFWEQSFDCFIPPYGDPTGFLGPCTREEKLESLPAPFFEMRMTGHSYSIYNAVYALAHAFHIMASSRLRFHARAKENPTPKHHVIQQI
;
A
#
# COMPACT_ATOMS: atom_id res chain seq x y z
N MET A 1 8.05 -9.06 -1.09
CA MET A 1 7.19 -9.07 -2.30
C MET A 1 5.85 -9.79 -2.08
N VAL A 2 5.81 -10.81 -1.21
CA VAL A 2 4.67 -11.74 -1.02
C VAL A 2 3.31 -11.05 -0.79
N LYS A 3 3.20 -10.12 0.16
CA LYS A 3 1.95 -9.37 0.43
C LYS A 3 1.51 -8.48 -0.74
N TYR A 4 2.45 -7.86 -1.45
CA TYR A 4 2.16 -7.03 -2.64
C TYR A 4 1.62 -7.86 -3.82
N TYR A 5 1.97 -9.14 -3.91
CA TYR A 5 1.44 -9.99 -4.95
C TYR A 5 -0.07 -10.23 -4.78
N GLN A 6 -0.57 -10.35 -3.54
CA GLN A 6 -2.02 -10.44 -3.31
C GLN A 6 -2.76 -9.16 -3.78
N HIS A 7 -2.14 -7.98 -3.66
CA HIS A 7 -2.69 -6.72 -4.17
C HIS A 7 -2.89 -6.78 -5.69
N ILE A 8 -1.90 -7.31 -6.41
CA ILE A 8 -1.96 -7.54 -7.86
C ILE A 8 -3.11 -8.49 -8.18
N LEU A 9 -3.18 -9.62 -7.48
CA LEU A 9 -4.21 -10.63 -7.69
C LEU A 9 -5.62 -10.10 -7.42
N ALA A 10 -5.82 -9.25 -6.42
CA ALA A 10 -7.10 -8.61 -6.13
C ALA A 10 -7.55 -7.67 -7.26
N LEU A 11 -6.61 -6.93 -7.86
CA LEU A 11 -6.89 -6.09 -9.03
C LEU A 11 -7.31 -6.96 -10.23
N VAL A 12 -6.55 -8.01 -10.52
CA VAL A 12 -6.83 -8.91 -11.66
C VAL A 12 -8.18 -9.62 -11.46
N PHE A 13 -8.44 -10.09 -10.24
CA PHE A 13 -9.70 -10.72 -9.87
C PHE A 13 -10.89 -9.78 -10.10
N ALA A 14 -10.83 -8.55 -9.58
CA ALA A 14 -11.89 -7.56 -9.77
C ALA A 14 -12.17 -7.25 -11.25
N ILE A 15 -11.10 -7.07 -12.04
CA ILE A 15 -11.23 -6.81 -13.49
C ILE A 15 -11.88 -8.01 -14.20
N ASN A 16 -11.47 -9.23 -13.87
CA ASN A 16 -12.04 -10.45 -14.45
C ASN A 16 -13.52 -10.61 -14.09
N GLU A 17 -13.92 -10.25 -12.87
CA GLU A 17 -15.32 -10.29 -12.44
C GLU A 17 -16.16 -9.25 -13.21
N ILE A 18 -15.68 -8.01 -13.29
CA ILE A 18 -16.37 -6.93 -14.02
C ILE A 18 -16.52 -7.25 -15.50
N ASN A 19 -15.46 -7.77 -16.15
CA ASN A 19 -15.51 -8.14 -17.57
C ASN A 19 -16.49 -9.29 -17.86
N LYS A 20 -16.87 -10.08 -16.85
CA LYS A 20 -17.88 -11.15 -16.96
C LYS A 20 -19.28 -10.67 -16.59
N ASP A 21 -19.43 -9.54 -15.90
CA ASP A 21 -20.74 -8.99 -15.52
C ASP A 21 -21.39 -8.25 -16.69
N PRO A 22 -22.51 -8.74 -17.25
CA PRO A 22 -23.19 -8.05 -18.35
C PRO A 22 -23.84 -6.72 -17.94
N LYS A 23 -23.96 -6.42 -16.64
CA LYS A 23 -24.58 -5.20 -16.12
C LYS A 23 -23.60 -4.03 -16.05
N ILE A 24 -22.32 -4.30 -15.86
CA ILE A 24 -21.29 -3.28 -15.73
C ILE A 24 -20.50 -3.24 -17.04
N LEU A 25 -20.44 -2.06 -17.66
CA LEU A 25 -19.68 -1.84 -18.90
C LEU A 25 -19.95 -2.87 -20.03
N PRO A 26 -21.22 -3.09 -20.45
CA PRO A 26 -21.51 -4.04 -21.50
C PRO A 26 -20.80 -3.66 -22.82
N ASN A 27 -20.19 -4.64 -23.48
CA ASN A 27 -19.39 -4.50 -24.71
C ASN A 27 -18.08 -3.70 -24.55
N VAL A 28 -17.61 -3.49 -23.32
CA VAL A 28 -16.29 -2.91 -23.06
C VAL A 28 -15.50 -3.90 -22.21
N THR A 29 -14.26 -4.16 -22.61
CA THR A 29 -13.33 -4.98 -21.82
C THR A 29 -12.32 -4.06 -21.14
N LEU A 30 -12.26 -4.13 -19.83
CA LEU A 30 -11.23 -3.47 -19.04
C LEU A 30 -9.92 -4.25 -19.15
N GLY A 31 -8.85 -3.55 -19.52
CA GLY A 31 -7.47 -4.01 -19.41
C GLY A 31 -6.73 -3.27 -18.30
N PHE A 32 -5.50 -3.67 -18.03
CA PHE A 32 -4.67 -3.06 -17.00
C PHE A 32 -3.18 -3.11 -17.37
N HIS A 33 -2.41 -2.22 -16.75
CA HIS A 33 -0.95 -2.24 -16.74
C HIS A 33 -0.50 -2.09 -15.29
N ILE A 34 0.36 -3.00 -14.84
CA ILE A 34 0.89 -3.01 -13.46
C ILE A 34 2.38 -2.72 -13.56
N TYR A 35 2.84 -1.84 -12.69
CA TYR A 35 4.23 -1.43 -12.61
C TYR A 35 4.69 -1.50 -11.16
N ASP A 36 5.94 -1.90 -10.95
CA ASP A 36 6.59 -1.84 -9.66
C ASP A 36 7.33 -0.50 -9.51
N SER A 37 7.06 0.22 -8.43
CA SER A 37 7.74 1.47 -8.07
C SER A 37 8.84 1.26 -7.01
N HIS A 38 9.00 0.04 -6.48
CA HIS A 38 9.92 -0.31 -5.40
C HIS A 38 9.84 0.63 -4.18
N SER A 39 8.65 1.16 -3.89
CA SER A 39 8.41 2.17 -2.83
C SER A 39 9.32 3.40 -2.95
N SER A 40 9.79 3.72 -4.16
CA SER A 40 10.66 4.86 -4.44
C SER A 40 9.86 5.99 -5.09
N PRO A 41 9.84 7.20 -4.50
CA PRO A 41 9.16 8.34 -5.10
C PRO A 41 9.66 8.70 -6.50
N SER A 42 10.98 8.60 -6.73
CA SER A 42 11.59 8.92 -8.02
C SER A 42 11.25 7.87 -9.10
N LEU A 43 11.22 6.59 -8.73
CA LEU A 43 10.76 5.54 -9.64
C LEU A 43 9.26 5.64 -9.89
N ALA A 44 8.44 5.93 -8.87
CA ALA A 44 7.01 6.13 -9.03
C ALA A 44 6.71 7.28 -10.01
N TYR A 45 7.44 8.40 -9.90
CA TYR A 45 7.36 9.52 -10.84
C TYR A 45 7.70 9.07 -12.27
N ARG A 46 8.84 8.39 -12.45
CA ARG A 46 9.30 7.90 -13.76
C ARG A 46 8.31 6.93 -14.39
N VAL A 47 7.88 5.92 -13.64
CA VAL A 47 6.92 4.90 -14.09
C VAL A 47 5.59 5.53 -14.48
N THR A 48 5.12 6.52 -13.72
CA THR A 48 3.86 7.22 -14.04
C THR A 48 3.97 7.97 -15.35
N LEU A 49 5.10 8.64 -15.61
CA LEU A 49 5.36 9.26 -16.90
C LEU A 49 5.47 8.24 -18.02
N ASP A 50 6.20 7.14 -17.84
CA ASP A 50 6.36 6.08 -18.85
C ASP A 50 5.02 5.41 -19.19
N MET A 51 4.14 5.26 -18.19
CA MET A 51 2.78 4.74 -18.36
C MET A 51 1.90 5.70 -19.18
N LEU A 52 1.96 7.00 -18.90
CA LEU A 52 1.20 8.00 -19.65
C LEU A 52 1.79 8.22 -21.05
N CYS A 53 3.10 8.08 -21.18
CA CYS A 53 3.90 8.42 -22.35
C CYS A 53 4.79 7.27 -22.80
N LYS A 54 4.36 6.58 -23.86
CA LYS A 54 5.19 5.61 -24.59
C LYS A 54 6.27 6.29 -25.44
N SER A 55 7.15 7.09 -24.83
CA SER A 55 8.35 7.63 -25.48
C SER A 55 9.60 7.06 -24.79
N GLN A 56 10.51 6.50 -25.58
CA GLN A 56 11.81 6.03 -25.08
C GLN A 56 12.75 7.18 -24.65
N ALA A 57 12.39 8.44 -24.93
CA ALA A 57 13.20 9.62 -24.60
C ALA A 57 12.35 10.71 -23.93
N PHE A 58 12.90 11.31 -22.86
CA PHE A 58 12.36 12.49 -22.20
C PHE A 58 12.67 13.73 -23.03
N ILE A 59 11.70 14.20 -23.81
CA ILE A 59 11.84 15.36 -24.66
C ILE A 59 11.00 16.51 -24.05
N PRO A 60 11.62 17.58 -23.55
CA PRO A 60 10.90 18.77 -23.09
C PRO A 60 9.96 19.30 -24.18
N ASN A 61 8.71 19.65 -23.85
CA ASN A 61 7.64 20.04 -24.77
C ASN A 61 7.11 18.94 -25.71
N TYR A 62 7.45 17.67 -25.50
CA TYR A 62 6.84 16.58 -26.25
C TYR A 62 5.38 16.40 -25.83
N LYS A 63 4.46 16.61 -26.78
CA LYS A 63 3.07 16.18 -26.64
C LYS A 63 3.04 14.67 -26.76
N CYS A 64 3.12 14.05 -25.60
CA CYS A 64 2.78 12.67 -25.36
C CYS A 64 1.50 12.31 -26.14
N GLY A 65 1.63 11.36 -27.08
CA GLY A 65 0.48 10.80 -27.78
C GLY A 65 -0.35 10.01 -26.77
N LEU A 66 -1.26 10.69 -26.08
CA LEU A 66 -2.20 10.09 -25.13
C LEU A 66 -2.76 8.81 -25.76
N GLN A 67 -2.44 7.65 -25.17
CA GLN A 67 -3.31 6.50 -25.37
C GLN A 67 -4.64 6.88 -24.73
N ASN A 68 -5.68 7.04 -25.56
CA ASN A 68 -7.02 7.51 -25.20
C ASN A 68 -7.79 6.59 -24.20
N ASN A 69 -7.09 5.72 -23.44
CA ASN A 69 -7.70 4.56 -22.79
C ASN A 69 -7.40 4.46 -21.27
N VAL A 70 -6.58 5.32 -20.67
CA VAL A 70 -6.38 5.29 -19.20
C VAL A 70 -7.57 5.97 -18.52
N ILE A 71 -8.41 5.18 -17.85
CA ILE A 71 -9.60 5.67 -17.13
C ILE A 71 -9.30 6.06 -15.67
N GLY A 72 -8.17 5.61 -15.13
CA GLY A 72 -7.71 5.90 -13.78
C GLY A 72 -6.48 5.08 -13.41
N VAL A 73 -5.84 5.46 -12.31
CA VAL A 73 -4.64 4.81 -11.77
C VAL A 73 -4.92 4.43 -10.32
N ILE A 74 -4.71 3.17 -9.97
CA ILE A 74 -4.77 2.70 -8.59
C ILE A 74 -3.33 2.60 -8.11
N GLY A 75 -2.93 3.41 -7.14
CA GLY A 75 -1.52 3.50 -6.81
C GLY A 75 -1.16 4.65 -5.88
N GLY A 76 0.12 4.63 -5.51
CA GLY A 76 0.64 5.40 -4.40
C GLY A 76 0.46 4.59 -3.12
N PHE A 77 1.53 3.89 -2.72
CA PHE A 77 1.49 3.05 -1.53
C PHE A 77 1.74 3.89 -0.28
N ASP A 78 2.74 4.75 -0.29
CA ASP A 78 2.99 5.71 0.79
C ASP A 78 2.56 7.12 0.37
N SER A 79 2.60 8.07 1.31
CA SER A 79 2.17 9.44 1.03
C SER A 79 3.06 10.14 0.01
N GLU A 80 4.35 9.80 -0.04
CA GLU A 80 5.31 10.50 -0.89
C GLU A 80 5.16 10.04 -2.35
N THR A 81 5.18 8.72 -2.59
CA THR A 81 4.87 8.13 -3.90
C THR A 81 3.50 8.58 -4.40
N SER A 82 2.48 8.60 -3.55
CA SER A 82 1.15 9.10 -3.90
C SER A 82 1.17 10.56 -4.36
N SER A 83 1.92 11.42 -3.67
CA SER A 83 2.04 12.85 -4.00
C SER A 83 2.71 13.06 -5.35
N TYR A 84 3.84 12.38 -5.60
CA TYR A 84 4.57 12.51 -6.88
C TYR A 84 3.74 12.01 -8.06
N MET A 85 2.96 10.93 -7.85
CA MET A 85 2.02 10.43 -8.85
C MET A 85 0.89 11.44 -9.10
N ALA A 86 0.33 12.03 -8.04
CA ALA A 86 -0.79 12.96 -8.11
C ALA A 86 -0.41 14.23 -8.88
N ASP A 87 0.80 14.75 -8.70
CA ASP A 87 1.31 15.91 -9.44
C ASP A 87 1.28 15.68 -10.95
N ILE A 88 1.76 14.51 -11.41
CA ILE A 88 1.76 14.16 -12.83
C ILE A 88 0.34 13.90 -13.31
N LEU A 89 -0.40 13.03 -12.63
CA LEU A 89 -1.74 12.60 -13.04
C LEU A 89 -2.72 13.78 -13.06
N GLY A 90 -2.53 14.75 -12.16
CA GLY A 90 -3.28 16.00 -12.13
C GLY A 90 -3.13 16.85 -13.40
N ILE A 91 -1.93 16.92 -13.97
CA ILE A 91 -1.67 17.62 -15.25
C ILE A 91 -2.50 16.99 -16.38
N TYR A 92 -2.59 15.67 -16.40
CA TYR A 92 -3.33 14.91 -17.42
C TYR A 92 -4.80 14.65 -17.06
N LYS A 93 -5.26 15.12 -15.89
CA LYS A 93 -6.63 14.92 -15.35
C LYS A 93 -7.02 13.44 -15.24
N VAL A 94 -6.05 12.58 -14.95
CA VAL A 94 -6.27 11.16 -14.73
C VAL A 94 -6.57 10.95 -13.25
N PRO A 95 -7.71 10.33 -12.88
CA PRO A 95 -8.01 10.10 -11.47
C PRO A 95 -7.05 9.07 -10.88
N GLN A 96 -6.47 9.40 -9.72
CA GLN A 96 -5.67 8.49 -8.91
C GLN A 96 -6.50 8.01 -7.72
N VAL A 97 -6.43 6.72 -7.42
CA VAL A 97 -7.12 6.10 -6.29
C VAL A 97 -6.10 5.43 -5.37
N GLY A 98 -5.87 6.00 -4.19
CA GLY A 98 -5.02 5.44 -3.14
C GLY A 98 -5.71 4.36 -2.33
N PHE A 99 -4.95 3.34 -1.92
CA PHE A 99 -5.45 2.14 -1.23
C PHE A 99 -4.75 1.84 0.12
N ASN A 100 -3.86 2.73 0.58
CA ASN A 100 -3.18 2.61 1.86
C ASN A 100 -3.50 3.80 2.78
N LEU A 101 -3.42 3.57 4.10
CA LEU A 101 -3.50 4.59 5.13
C LEU A 101 -2.16 5.31 5.25
N GLY A 102 -2.20 6.64 5.24
CA GLY A 102 -1.03 7.48 5.48
C GLY A 102 -1.03 8.74 4.62
N GLY A 103 -0.83 9.88 5.29
CA GLY A 103 -0.59 11.17 4.66
C GLY A 103 -1.85 11.89 4.18
N THR A 104 -2.01 13.14 4.59
CA THR A 104 -3.00 14.07 4.06
C THR A 104 -2.46 14.72 2.79
N ILE A 105 -2.67 14.11 1.63
CA ILE A 105 -2.72 14.87 0.38
C ILE A 105 -4.01 15.68 0.44
N ASP A 106 -3.89 16.99 0.58
CA ASP A 106 -5.03 17.90 0.56
C ASP A 106 -5.68 17.82 -0.83
N GLN A 107 -7.00 17.73 -0.86
CA GLN A 107 -7.75 17.63 -2.10
C GLN A 107 -7.70 18.94 -2.91
N THR A 108 -7.36 20.05 -2.26
CA THR A 108 -7.06 21.33 -2.91
C THR A 108 -5.82 21.23 -3.80
N ASP A 109 -4.78 20.54 -3.33
CA ASP A 109 -3.51 20.36 -4.04
C ASP A 109 -3.58 19.21 -5.06
N ALA A 110 -4.40 18.18 -4.79
CA ALA A 110 -4.60 17.04 -5.68
C ALA A 110 -6.09 16.77 -5.98
N PRO A 111 -6.71 17.54 -6.89
CA PRO A 111 -8.16 17.44 -7.15
C PRO A 111 -8.61 16.12 -7.79
N PHE A 112 -7.67 15.36 -8.36
CA PHE A 112 -7.91 14.06 -9.00
C PHE A 112 -7.52 12.88 -8.11
N PHE A 113 -7.13 13.12 -6.86
CA PHE A 113 -6.77 12.07 -5.90
C PHE A 113 -7.98 11.67 -5.04
N TYR A 114 -8.26 10.38 -5.01
CA TYR A 114 -9.32 9.75 -4.23
C TYR A 114 -8.74 8.63 -3.37
N ARG A 115 -9.46 8.22 -2.33
CA ARG A 115 -9.03 7.16 -1.40
C ARG A 115 -10.11 6.11 -1.27
N MET A 116 -9.70 4.84 -1.23
CA MET A 116 -10.57 3.71 -0.88
C MET A 116 -10.34 3.20 0.55
N VAL A 117 -9.64 3.99 1.36
CA VAL A 117 -9.42 3.74 2.79
C VAL A 117 -10.05 4.83 3.64
N PRO A 118 -10.39 4.55 4.91
CA PRO A 118 -10.86 5.56 5.85
C PRO A 118 -9.83 6.68 6.08
N ASN A 119 -10.28 7.78 6.69
CA ASN A 119 -9.37 8.79 7.22
C ASN A 119 -8.52 8.18 8.37
N GLU A 120 -7.21 8.46 8.36
CA GLU A 120 -6.25 8.02 9.38
C GLU A 120 -6.62 8.52 10.79
N ASP A 121 -7.31 9.64 10.90
CA ASP A 121 -7.79 10.19 12.18
C ASP A 121 -8.63 9.18 12.98
N PHE A 122 -9.38 8.31 12.31
CA PHE A 122 -10.15 7.26 12.98
C PHE A 122 -9.25 6.21 13.62
N GLN A 123 -8.10 5.91 13.02
CA GLN A 123 -7.11 5.02 13.60
C GLN A 123 -6.45 5.66 14.84
N ILE A 124 -6.12 6.95 14.76
CA ILE A 124 -5.57 7.72 15.89
C ILE A 124 -6.57 7.74 17.05
N TRP A 125 -7.84 8.03 16.75
CA TRP A 125 -8.92 7.98 17.74
C TRP A 125 -9.08 6.58 18.34
N GLY A 126 -9.01 5.53 17.52
CA GLY A 126 -9.03 4.14 17.96
C GLY A 126 -7.90 3.81 18.95
N ILE A 127 -6.68 4.30 18.68
CA ILE A 127 -5.54 4.14 19.60
C ILE A 127 -5.85 4.82 20.94
N VAL A 128 -6.35 6.06 20.94
CA VAL A 128 -6.72 6.76 22.18
C VAL A 128 -7.78 5.98 22.97
N GLN A 129 -8.83 5.50 22.31
CA GLN A 129 -9.88 4.71 22.97
C GLN A 129 -9.34 3.40 23.56
N LEU A 130 -8.42 2.73 22.85
CA LEU A 130 -7.76 1.53 23.32
C LEU A 130 -6.96 1.80 24.60
N LEU A 131 -6.15 2.87 24.61
CA LEU A 131 -5.37 3.25 25.79
C LEU A 131 -6.27 3.59 26.98
N LEU A 132 -7.38 4.30 26.74
CA LEU A 132 -8.35 4.64 27.77
C LEU A 132 -9.04 3.40 28.35
N HIS A 133 -9.39 2.43 27.50
CA HIS A 133 -10.04 1.20 27.92
C HIS A 133 -9.16 0.39 28.89
N PHE A 134 -7.86 0.32 28.63
CA PHE A 134 -6.88 -0.37 29.47
C PHE A 134 -6.23 0.52 30.54
N GLU A 135 -6.69 1.77 30.66
CA GLU A 135 -6.18 2.78 31.60
C GLU A 135 -4.66 3.04 31.46
N TRP A 136 -4.10 2.84 30.27
CA TRP A 136 -2.69 3.12 29.99
C TRP A 136 -2.46 4.61 29.82
N LYS A 137 -1.85 5.22 30.84
CA LYS A 137 -1.55 6.66 30.89
C LYS A 137 -0.10 7.03 30.58
N TRP A 138 0.80 6.05 30.46
CA TRP A 138 2.22 6.29 30.24
C TRP A 138 2.71 5.41 29.10
N VAL A 139 2.93 6.01 27.94
CA VAL A 139 3.17 5.30 26.69
C VAL A 139 4.39 5.83 25.96
N GLY A 140 5.13 4.93 25.32
CA GLY A 140 6.21 5.25 24.40
C GLY A 140 5.68 5.38 23.00
N LEU A 141 6.36 6.17 22.18
CA LEU A 141 5.97 6.43 20.81
C LEU A 141 7.14 6.33 19.85
N ILE A 142 6.93 5.58 18.77
CA ILE A 142 7.87 5.47 17.65
C ILE A 142 7.12 5.88 16.38
N THR A 143 7.70 6.82 15.63
CA THR A 143 7.18 7.28 14.34
C THR A 143 8.32 7.44 13.34
N LYS A 144 8.01 7.82 12.10
CA LYS A 144 8.98 8.09 11.03
C LYS A 144 8.98 9.57 10.67
N GLU A 145 10.12 10.10 10.28
CA GLU A 145 10.30 11.46 9.76
C GLU A 145 9.72 11.58 8.33
N THR A 146 8.39 11.54 8.24
CA THR A 146 7.62 11.74 7.01
C THR A 146 6.44 12.67 7.27
N LYS A 147 5.85 13.22 6.21
CA LYS A 147 4.62 14.02 6.33
C LYS A 147 3.50 13.28 7.06
N SER A 148 3.37 11.96 6.81
CA SER A 148 2.41 11.10 7.51
C SER A 148 2.74 10.99 9.00
N GLY A 149 4.02 10.79 9.35
CA GLY A 149 4.45 10.74 10.75
C GLY A 149 4.27 12.06 11.49
N GLU A 150 4.52 13.19 10.84
CA GLU A 150 4.25 14.53 11.39
C GLU A 150 2.76 14.77 11.61
N HIS A 151 1.91 14.40 10.63
CA HIS A 151 0.46 14.49 10.75
C HIS A 151 -0.08 13.62 11.90
N PHE A 152 0.46 12.40 12.03
CA PHE A 152 0.12 11.51 13.12
C PHE A 152 0.46 12.12 14.48
N LEU A 153 1.66 12.68 14.64
CA LEU A 153 2.08 13.35 15.88
C LEU A 153 1.20 14.57 16.19
N SER A 154 0.98 15.44 15.21
CA SER A 154 0.22 16.67 15.40
C SER A 154 -1.25 16.43 15.78
N THR A 155 -1.80 15.27 15.40
CA THR A 155 -3.17 14.85 15.76
C THR A 155 -3.22 14.08 17.07
N LEU A 156 -2.27 13.16 17.30
CA LEU A 156 -2.23 12.31 18.49
C LEU A 156 -1.86 13.08 19.77
N GLU A 157 -0.85 13.95 19.71
CA GLU A 157 -0.33 14.64 20.91
C GLU A 157 -1.41 15.49 21.61
N PRO A 158 -2.22 16.31 20.91
CA PRO A 158 -3.34 17.03 21.53
C PRO A 158 -4.39 16.10 22.14
N MET A 159 -4.72 14.99 21.47
CA MET A 159 -5.67 14.01 21.99
C MET A 159 -5.15 13.35 23.27
N PHE A 160 -3.87 13.06 23.36
CA PHE A 160 -3.25 12.51 24.56
C PHE A 160 -3.33 13.48 25.74
N LEU A 161 -2.99 14.76 25.50
CA LEU A 161 -3.09 15.81 26.52
C LEU A 161 -4.53 15.96 27.05
N GLN A 162 -5.53 15.94 26.16
CA GLN A 162 -6.94 16.04 26.56
C GLN A 162 -7.42 14.84 27.38
N ASN A 163 -6.81 13.67 27.19
CA ASN A 163 -7.20 12.41 27.84
C ASN A 163 -6.26 12.02 29.00
N GLY A 164 -5.35 12.92 29.40
CA GLY A 164 -4.41 12.70 30.50
C GLY A 164 -3.40 11.57 30.25
N ILE A 165 -3.03 11.34 28.99
CA ILE A 165 -2.04 10.34 28.58
C ILE A 165 -0.71 11.06 28.36
N CYS A 166 0.36 10.55 28.96
CA CYS A 166 1.71 11.10 28.87
C CYS A 166 2.57 10.25 27.93
N ILE A 167 3.36 10.93 27.09
CA ILE A 167 4.38 10.31 26.25
C ILE A 167 5.67 10.25 27.05
N SER A 168 6.18 9.04 27.31
CA SER A 168 7.40 8.81 28.09
C SER A 168 8.67 8.94 27.27
N SER A 169 8.65 8.31 26.10
CA SER A 169 9.73 8.22 25.14
C SER A 169 9.13 8.52 23.76
N LYS A 170 9.84 9.33 22.99
CA LYS A 170 9.47 9.64 21.61
C LYS A 170 10.68 9.40 20.72
N VAL A 171 10.55 8.45 19.81
CA VAL A 171 11.58 8.08 18.84
C VAL A 171 11.06 8.44 17.45
N ILE A 172 11.84 9.23 16.71
CA ILE A 172 11.55 9.57 15.33
C ILE A 172 12.62 8.91 14.47
N LEU A 173 12.19 7.94 13.66
CA LEU A 173 13.05 7.21 12.75
C LEU A 173 13.35 8.08 11.53
N PRO A 174 14.62 8.13 11.08
CA PRO A 174 14.99 8.96 9.95
C PRO A 174 14.31 8.50 8.66
N LYS A 175 14.16 9.43 7.72
CA LYS A 175 13.51 9.16 6.43
C LYS A 175 14.28 8.13 5.57
N ASN A 176 15.61 8.19 5.57
CA ASN A 176 16.47 7.39 4.69
C ASN A 176 16.89 6.04 5.32
N ILE A 177 17.01 5.03 4.46
CA ILE A 177 17.46 3.66 4.79
C ILE A 177 18.94 3.50 4.37
N GLY A 178 19.75 4.54 4.49
CA GLY A 178 21.20 4.40 4.35
C GLY A 178 21.73 3.56 5.51
N ILE A 179 22.61 2.58 5.27
CA ILE A 179 23.19 1.75 6.35
C ILE A 179 23.86 2.63 7.43
N TYR A 180 24.47 3.75 7.02
CA TYR A 180 25.05 4.72 7.95
C TYR A 180 24.00 5.43 8.79
N ASP A 181 22.95 5.98 8.16
CA ASP A 181 21.81 6.58 8.86
C ASP A 181 21.11 5.55 9.77
N MET A 182 21.13 4.27 9.36
CA MET A 182 20.58 3.15 10.12
C MET A 182 21.35 2.90 11.41
N LEU A 183 22.68 2.84 11.31
CA LEU A 183 23.54 2.62 12.46
C LEU A 183 23.54 3.83 13.41
N GLU A 184 23.65 5.05 12.87
CA GLU A 184 23.64 6.28 13.67
C GLU A 184 22.28 6.50 14.36
N GLY A 185 21.19 6.36 13.60
CA GLY A 185 19.83 6.43 14.15
C GLY A 185 19.55 5.33 15.16
N PHE A 186 20.13 4.13 14.98
CA PHE A 186 20.06 3.07 15.98
C PHE A 186 20.76 3.51 17.27
N PHE A 187 22.04 3.83 17.25
CA PHE A 187 22.78 4.17 18.48
C PHE A 187 22.18 5.36 19.23
N ASN A 188 21.71 6.38 18.51
CA ASN A 188 21.11 7.56 19.12
C ASN A 188 19.72 7.31 19.71
N ASN A 189 18.92 6.41 19.12
CA ASN A 189 17.55 6.16 19.56
C ASN A 189 17.39 4.94 20.48
N VAL A 190 18.32 3.98 20.43
CA VAL A 190 18.32 2.79 21.32
C VAL A 190 18.34 3.22 22.77
N GLU A 191 19.16 4.20 23.14
CA GLU A 191 19.25 4.65 24.52
C GLU A 191 17.92 5.23 25.02
N ALA A 192 17.27 6.08 24.21
CA ALA A 192 15.96 6.65 24.54
C ALA A 192 14.87 5.58 24.64
N PHE A 193 14.91 4.57 23.76
CA PHE A 193 13.97 3.47 23.73
C PHE A 193 14.17 2.47 24.90
N MET A 194 15.42 2.11 25.20
CA MET A 194 15.78 1.20 26.29
C MET A 194 15.58 1.83 27.67
N LYS A 195 15.83 3.13 27.82
CA LYS A 195 15.57 3.84 29.10
C LYS A 195 14.09 4.11 29.36
N GLY A 196 13.25 3.95 28.34
CA GLY A 196 11.80 4.09 28.46
C GLY A 196 11.23 3.04 29.43
N LYS A 197 10.70 3.50 30.57
CA LYS A 197 10.07 2.64 31.60
C LYS A 197 8.62 2.26 31.27
N GLU A 198 8.17 2.55 30.05
CA GLU A 198 6.80 2.29 29.63
C GLU A 198 6.59 0.81 29.35
N ASN A 199 5.41 0.32 29.72
CA ASN A 199 4.99 -1.03 29.38
C ASN A 199 4.31 -1.07 28.01
N VAL A 200 3.90 0.07 27.46
CA VAL A 200 3.15 0.17 26.20
C VAL A 200 3.88 1.08 25.23
N THR A 201 4.12 0.60 24.02
CA THR A 201 4.75 1.38 22.95
C THR A 201 3.89 1.36 21.71
N ILE A 202 3.60 2.55 21.19
CA ILE A 202 2.90 2.73 19.92
C ILE A 202 3.94 2.85 18.82
N LEU A 203 3.81 2.01 17.80
CA LEU A 203 4.62 2.04 16.60
C LEU A 203 3.76 2.50 15.42
N TYR A 204 3.98 3.74 15.02
CA TYR A 204 3.48 4.32 13.79
C TYR A 204 4.55 4.23 12.71
N GLY A 205 4.20 3.79 11.52
CA GLY A 205 5.12 3.91 10.41
C GLY A 205 4.71 3.19 9.14
N GLU A 206 5.45 3.49 8.07
CA GLU A 206 5.37 2.78 6.79
C GLU A 206 6.21 1.50 6.86
N VAL A 207 6.22 0.69 5.80
CA VAL A 207 6.94 -0.60 5.73
C VAL A 207 8.41 -0.49 6.19
N GLY A 208 9.08 0.62 5.84
CA GLY A 208 10.46 0.89 6.27
C GLY A 208 10.65 1.03 7.79
N SER A 209 9.65 1.56 8.52
CA SER A 209 9.70 1.68 9.98
C SER A 209 9.69 0.33 10.69
N PHE A 210 9.07 -0.67 10.08
CA PHE A 210 9.03 -2.03 10.62
C PHE A 210 10.32 -2.80 10.35
N ALA A 211 11.01 -2.50 9.25
CA ALA A 211 12.39 -2.97 9.02
C ALA A 211 13.36 -2.39 10.08
N TRP A 212 13.11 -1.16 10.54
CA TRP A 212 13.82 -0.60 11.68
C TRP A 212 13.53 -1.34 12.98
N LEU A 213 12.27 -1.64 13.30
CA LEU A 213 11.91 -2.46 14.46
C LEU A 213 12.66 -3.82 14.44
N THR A 214 12.66 -4.45 13.27
CA THR A 214 13.47 -5.63 12.95
C THR A 214 14.94 -5.41 13.33
N PHE A 215 15.57 -4.37 12.80
CA PHE A 215 16.97 -4.04 13.12
C PHE A 215 17.19 -3.85 14.62
N PHE A 216 16.33 -3.06 15.29
CA PHE A 216 16.40 -2.81 16.72
C PHE A 216 16.36 -4.11 17.52
N VAL A 217 15.43 -5.00 17.22
CA VAL A 217 15.31 -6.30 17.90
C VAL A 217 16.51 -7.21 17.60
N SER A 218 17.00 -7.27 16.36
CA SER A 218 18.17 -8.11 15.99
C SER A 218 19.47 -7.65 16.64
N ALA A 219 19.74 -6.34 16.65
CA ALA A 219 20.99 -5.82 17.18
C ALA A 219 21.14 -6.11 18.68
N ASN A 220 20.03 -6.24 19.42
CA ASN A 220 20.07 -6.66 20.82
C ASN A 220 20.55 -8.11 21.02
N VAL A 221 20.29 -9.01 20.06
CA VAL A 221 20.84 -10.39 20.07
C VAL A 221 22.36 -10.37 19.89
N PHE A 222 22.89 -9.40 19.15
CA PHE A 222 24.33 -9.24 18.91
C PHE A 222 25.07 -8.49 20.01
N LEU A 223 24.39 -7.63 20.77
CA LEU A 223 25.02 -6.75 21.76
C LEU A 223 25.12 -7.36 23.17
N ASP A 224 24.71 -8.62 23.38
CA ASP A 224 24.81 -9.36 24.65
C ASP A 224 24.24 -8.53 25.83
N VAL A 225 23.16 -7.79 25.56
CA VAL A 225 22.44 -7.05 26.58
C VAL A 225 21.53 -8.06 27.27
N ASP A 226 22.02 -8.66 28.35
CA ASP A 226 21.32 -9.65 29.20
C ASP A 226 19.92 -9.19 29.66
N ASP A 227 19.62 -7.90 29.57
CA ASP A 227 18.34 -7.33 29.95
C ASP A 227 17.38 -7.24 28.75
N MET A 228 16.63 -8.32 28.48
CA MET A 228 15.50 -8.34 27.55
C MET A 228 14.28 -7.52 28.05
N SER A 229 14.42 -6.69 29.08
CA SER A 229 13.32 -5.88 29.63
C SER A 229 12.63 -4.99 28.58
N PHE A 230 13.35 -4.55 27.54
CA PHE A 230 12.77 -3.77 26.44
C PHE A 230 11.87 -4.61 25.51
N ALA A 231 12.01 -5.93 25.48
CA ALA A 231 11.25 -6.84 24.62
C ALA A 231 9.90 -7.24 25.23
N VAL A 232 9.72 -7.05 26.54
CA VAL A 232 8.46 -7.31 27.25
C VAL A 232 7.62 -6.03 27.31
N LYS A 233 7.30 -5.48 26.14
CA LYS A 233 6.38 -4.34 25.99
C LYS A 233 5.13 -4.77 25.23
N VAL A 234 3.99 -4.19 25.58
CA VAL A 234 2.77 -4.29 24.77
C VAL A 234 2.92 -3.35 23.58
N TRP A 235 3.03 -3.92 22.39
CA TRP A 235 3.13 -3.17 21.16
C TRP A 235 1.74 -2.82 20.63
N ILE A 236 1.50 -1.53 20.34
CA ILE A 236 0.32 -1.06 19.60
C ILE A 236 0.79 -0.63 18.22
N MET A 237 0.40 -1.35 17.18
CA MET A 237 0.85 -1.13 15.81
C MET A 237 -0.30 -0.63 14.93
N THR A 238 0.03 0.27 13.99
CA THR A 238 -0.93 0.77 13.02
C THR A 238 -1.18 -0.19 11.87
N ALA A 239 -2.25 0.00 11.10
CA ALA A 239 -2.67 -0.96 10.06
C ALA A 239 -1.64 -1.23 8.97
N GLN A 240 -0.68 -0.32 8.78
CA GLN A 240 0.43 -0.48 7.84
C GLN A 240 1.38 -1.65 8.19
N ILE A 241 1.35 -2.17 9.43
CA ILE A 241 2.14 -3.34 9.84
C ILE A 241 1.86 -4.58 8.98
N ASP A 242 0.63 -4.74 8.49
CA ASP A 242 0.19 -5.95 7.78
C ASP A 242 1.10 -6.28 6.58
N VAL A 243 1.58 -5.24 5.90
CA VAL A 243 2.48 -5.38 4.74
C VAL A 243 3.90 -5.80 5.14
N ALA A 244 4.33 -5.43 6.34
CA ALA A 244 5.67 -5.73 6.87
C ALA A 244 5.75 -7.04 7.68
N LEU A 245 4.63 -7.65 8.06
CA LEU A 245 4.60 -8.87 8.88
C LEU A 245 5.45 -10.00 8.28
N HIS A 246 5.39 -10.20 6.96
CA HIS A 246 6.19 -11.25 6.31
C HIS A 246 7.72 -11.04 6.49
N ILE A 247 8.18 -9.78 6.50
CA ILE A 247 9.60 -9.43 6.71
C ILE A 247 10.00 -9.74 8.15
N ILE A 248 9.17 -9.33 9.10
CA ILE A 248 9.41 -9.54 10.52
C ILE A 248 9.44 -11.04 10.84
N GLN A 249 8.51 -11.83 10.31
CA GLN A 249 8.45 -13.26 10.60
C GLN A 249 9.61 -14.06 10.00
N LYS A 250 10.04 -13.74 8.78
CA LYS A 250 11.17 -14.44 8.15
C LYS A 250 12.50 -14.10 8.85
N ALA A 251 12.60 -12.91 9.43
CA ALA A 251 13.83 -12.44 10.06
C ALA A 251 13.92 -12.71 11.59
N PHE A 252 12.80 -12.97 12.30
CA PHE A 252 12.78 -13.00 13.78
C PHE A 252 12.02 -14.15 14.44
N ASN A 253 12.43 -14.39 15.70
CA ASN A 253 11.62 -15.05 16.71
C ASN A 253 10.51 -14.09 17.18
N MET A 254 9.24 -14.46 16.91
CA MET A 254 8.04 -13.69 17.22
C MET A 254 7.81 -13.38 18.71
N GLN A 255 8.64 -13.90 19.61
CA GLN A 255 8.55 -13.65 21.06
C GLN A 255 8.60 -12.16 21.43
N ALA A 256 9.40 -11.34 20.73
CA ALA A 256 9.56 -9.92 21.06
C ALA A 256 8.30 -9.06 20.80
N ILE A 257 7.38 -9.54 19.96
CA ILE A 257 6.09 -8.87 19.66
C ILE A 257 4.90 -9.75 20.06
N HIS A 258 5.13 -10.74 20.92
CA HIS A 258 4.07 -11.59 21.41
C HIS A 258 3.06 -10.77 22.21
N GLY A 259 1.76 -10.93 21.90
CA GLY A 259 0.69 -10.14 22.52
C GLY A 259 0.55 -8.71 21.98
N ALA A 260 1.21 -8.38 20.86
CA ALA A 260 1.00 -7.11 20.18
C ALA A 260 -0.47 -6.94 19.73
N ILE A 261 -0.95 -5.71 19.80
CA ILE A 261 -2.25 -5.30 19.30
C ILE A 261 -2.00 -4.47 18.04
N SER A 262 -2.60 -4.88 16.92
CA SER A 262 -2.55 -4.09 15.68
C SER A 262 -3.95 -3.66 15.25
N PHE A 263 -4.01 -2.48 14.63
CA PHE A 263 -5.16 -2.08 13.84
C PHE A 263 -5.10 -2.79 12.48
N ALA A 264 -6.26 -3.00 11.88
CA ALA A 264 -6.36 -3.57 10.54
C ALA A 264 -7.36 -2.78 9.72
N LEU A 265 -7.09 -2.67 8.41
CA LEU A 265 -8.08 -2.15 7.47
C LEU A 265 -9.24 -3.14 7.36
N GLN A 266 -10.45 -2.61 7.36
CA GLN A 266 -11.65 -3.43 7.22
C GLN A 266 -11.66 -4.12 5.85
N SER A 267 -11.75 -5.45 5.85
CA SER A 267 -12.06 -6.26 4.67
C SER A 267 -13.31 -7.08 4.89
N ARG A 268 -13.85 -7.64 3.80
CA ARG A 268 -14.91 -8.64 3.82
C ARG A 268 -14.48 -9.82 2.98
N ASP A 269 -14.99 -11.00 3.31
CA ASP A 269 -14.80 -12.18 2.47
C ASP A 269 -15.52 -11.95 1.14
N ILE A 270 -14.76 -12.06 0.04
CA ILE A 270 -15.26 -11.98 -1.33
C ILE A 270 -15.41 -13.40 -1.87
N GLU A 271 -16.62 -13.74 -2.30
CA GLU A 271 -16.94 -15.04 -2.87
C GLU A 271 -16.09 -15.31 -4.13
N GLY A 272 -15.55 -16.52 -4.26
CA GLY A 272 -14.73 -16.90 -5.41
C GLY A 272 -13.27 -16.46 -5.35
N PHE A 273 -12.89 -15.55 -4.44
CA PHE A 273 -11.51 -15.07 -4.36
C PHE A 273 -10.55 -16.15 -3.85
N GLN A 274 -10.96 -16.95 -2.86
CA GLN A 274 -10.15 -18.03 -2.34
C GLN A 274 -9.91 -19.12 -3.40
N GLU A 275 -10.96 -19.50 -4.13
CA GLU A 275 -10.91 -20.47 -5.22
C GLU A 275 -10.02 -19.96 -6.37
N TYR A 276 -10.11 -18.66 -6.66
CA TYR A 276 -9.21 -18.00 -7.61
C TYR A 276 -7.75 -18.11 -7.19
N LEU A 277 -7.42 -17.85 -5.91
CA LEU A 277 -6.06 -18.01 -5.40
C LEU A 277 -5.57 -19.46 -5.48
N GLN A 278 -6.43 -20.43 -5.20
CA GLN A 278 -6.10 -21.86 -5.29
C GLN A 278 -5.81 -22.32 -6.72
N ALA A 279 -6.37 -21.65 -7.72
CA ALA A 279 -6.17 -21.97 -9.13
C ALA A 279 -4.86 -21.40 -9.71
N ILE A 280 -4.16 -20.52 -8.97
CA ILE A 280 -2.92 -19.90 -9.45
C ILE A 280 -1.80 -20.94 -9.48
N HIS A 281 -1.13 -21.06 -10.62
CA HIS A 281 -0.04 -22.00 -10.80
C HIS A 281 1.22 -21.27 -11.31
N PRO A 282 2.44 -21.63 -10.88
CA PRO A 282 3.68 -20.95 -11.29
C PRO A 282 3.98 -21.02 -12.79
N SER A 283 3.28 -21.90 -13.52
CA SER A 283 3.37 -21.99 -14.99
C SER A 283 2.50 -20.97 -15.73
N ASP A 284 1.66 -20.22 -15.02
CA ASP A 284 0.80 -19.17 -15.57
C ASP A 284 1.62 -17.88 -15.82
N GLU A 285 2.77 -17.98 -16.49
CA GLU A 285 3.66 -16.85 -16.76
C GLU A 285 3.09 -15.89 -17.82
N GLU A 286 2.21 -16.38 -18.70
CA GLU A 286 1.63 -15.58 -19.78
C GLU A 286 0.69 -14.50 -19.22
N GLY A 287 1.19 -13.26 -19.18
CA GLY A 287 0.48 -12.12 -18.61
C GLY A 287 0.73 -11.88 -17.12
N ASN A 288 1.51 -12.73 -16.45
CA ASN A 288 1.84 -12.59 -15.03
C ASN A 288 3.36 -12.55 -14.79
N GLY A 289 3.96 -11.39 -15.04
CA GLY A 289 5.41 -11.20 -14.92
C GLY A 289 5.97 -11.30 -13.49
N PHE A 290 5.11 -11.31 -12.47
CA PHE A 290 5.53 -11.31 -11.06
C PHE A 290 5.45 -12.69 -10.40
N ILE A 291 4.76 -13.66 -11.02
CA ILE A 291 4.50 -14.97 -10.40
C ILE A 291 5.77 -15.74 -10.08
N LYS A 292 6.76 -15.69 -10.97
CA LYS A 292 8.01 -16.41 -10.80
C LYS A 292 8.73 -15.96 -9.54
N GLU A 293 9.03 -14.67 -9.44
CA GLU A 293 9.74 -14.11 -8.28
C GLU A 293 8.94 -14.32 -6.98
N PHE A 294 7.62 -14.15 -7.06
CA PHE A 294 6.74 -14.43 -5.92
C PHE A 294 6.83 -15.90 -5.46
N TRP A 295 6.78 -16.87 -6.38
CA TRP A 295 6.81 -18.29 -6.06
C TRP A 295 8.15 -18.69 -5.45
N GLU A 296 9.24 -18.26 -6.08
CA GLU A 296 10.61 -18.52 -5.63
C GLU A 296 10.84 -17.96 -4.20
N GLN A 297 10.36 -16.74 -3.91
CA GLN A 297 10.48 -16.13 -2.59
C GLN A 297 9.57 -16.76 -1.53
N SER A 298 8.41 -17.28 -1.93
CA SER A 298 7.40 -17.82 -0.99
C SER A 298 7.74 -19.25 -0.55
N PHE A 299 8.32 -20.05 -1.45
CA PHE A 299 8.64 -21.46 -1.20
C PHE A 299 10.13 -21.73 -1.07
N ASP A 300 10.98 -20.70 -1.11
CA ASP A 300 12.44 -20.80 -1.05
C ASP A 300 12.97 -21.86 -2.05
N CYS A 301 12.62 -21.68 -3.33
CA CYS A 301 12.97 -22.57 -4.43
C CYS A 301 13.28 -21.77 -5.71
N PHE A 302 13.78 -22.41 -6.76
CA PHE A 302 14.02 -21.77 -8.07
C PHE A 302 13.20 -22.41 -9.21
N ILE A 303 12.78 -21.61 -10.20
CA ILE A 303 12.06 -22.06 -11.39
C ILE A 303 13.02 -22.14 -12.59
N PRO A 304 13.30 -23.34 -13.15
CA PRO A 304 14.15 -23.52 -14.33
C PRO A 304 13.65 -22.73 -15.56
N PRO A 305 14.51 -22.33 -16.51
CA PRO A 305 15.89 -22.80 -16.75
C PRO A 305 16.97 -22.00 -16.02
N TYR A 306 16.61 -20.91 -15.35
CA TYR A 306 17.53 -20.11 -14.59
C TYR A 306 17.87 -20.87 -13.30
N GLY A 307 19.13 -21.27 -13.15
CA GLY A 307 19.60 -21.93 -11.93
C GLY A 307 19.71 -20.95 -10.77
N ASP A 308 19.70 -21.48 -9.55
CA ASP A 308 20.02 -20.71 -8.35
C ASP A 308 21.47 -20.18 -8.42
N PRO A 309 21.70 -18.85 -8.43
CA PRO A 309 23.04 -18.26 -8.40
C PRO A 309 23.84 -18.64 -7.15
N THR A 310 23.16 -18.99 -6.06
CA THR A 310 23.75 -19.25 -4.74
C THR A 310 24.03 -20.73 -4.49
N GLY A 311 23.37 -21.64 -5.22
CA GLY A 311 23.54 -23.09 -5.14
C GLY A 311 22.96 -23.74 -3.88
N PHE A 312 22.15 -23.03 -3.10
CA PHE A 312 21.55 -23.51 -1.85
C PHE A 312 20.11 -24.00 -2.02
N LEU A 313 19.41 -23.54 -3.06
CA LEU A 313 17.99 -23.82 -3.27
C LEU A 313 17.77 -24.96 -4.28
N GLY A 314 16.78 -25.80 -3.99
CA GLY A 314 16.29 -26.82 -4.92
C GLY A 314 15.30 -26.25 -5.95
N PRO A 315 15.05 -26.97 -7.06
CA PRO A 315 14.03 -26.56 -8.01
C PRO A 315 12.64 -26.66 -7.38
N CYS A 316 11.74 -25.73 -7.71
CA CYS A 316 10.34 -25.81 -7.32
C CYS A 316 9.68 -27.05 -7.94
N THR A 317 8.89 -27.77 -7.15
CA THR A 317 8.18 -29.01 -7.53
C THR A 317 6.98 -28.74 -8.43
N ARG A 318 6.44 -27.50 -8.40
CA ARG A 318 5.18 -27.08 -9.04
C ARG A 318 3.92 -27.67 -8.42
N GLU A 319 4.06 -28.43 -7.33
CA GLU A 319 2.94 -28.97 -6.55
C GLU A 319 2.70 -28.14 -5.28
N GLU A 320 3.49 -27.09 -5.05
CA GLU A 320 3.30 -26.18 -3.93
C GLU A 320 1.95 -25.48 -4.01
N LYS A 321 1.34 -25.23 -2.84
CA LYS A 321 0.03 -24.60 -2.76
C LYS A 321 0.08 -23.35 -1.91
N LEU A 322 -0.57 -22.28 -2.34
CA LEU A 322 -0.62 -21.03 -1.58
C LEU A 322 -1.27 -21.20 -0.20
N GLU A 323 -2.23 -22.12 -0.08
CA GLU A 323 -2.89 -22.45 1.19
C GLU A 323 -1.96 -23.11 2.23
N SER A 324 -0.78 -23.60 1.83
CA SER A 324 0.21 -24.13 2.78
C SER A 324 1.09 -23.04 3.40
N LEU A 325 1.06 -21.82 2.87
CA LEU A 325 1.83 -20.71 3.41
C LEU A 325 1.21 -20.23 4.74
N PRO A 326 2.03 -19.86 5.74
CA PRO A 326 1.50 -19.26 6.96
C PRO A 326 0.76 -17.95 6.66
N ALA A 327 -0.36 -17.71 7.34
CA ALA A 327 -1.20 -16.53 7.10
C ALA A 327 -0.42 -15.19 7.08
N PRO A 328 0.56 -14.92 7.97
CA PRO A 328 1.28 -13.65 7.92
C PRO A 328 2.19 -13.50 6.69
N PHE A 329 2.54 -14.60 6.02
CA PHE A 329 3.23 -14.58 4.72
C PHE A 329 2.23 -14.34 3.59
N PHE A 330 1.19 -15.16 3.52
CA PHE A 330 0.16 -15.06 2.49
C PHE A 330 -1.19 -15.52 3.03
N GLU A 331 -2.19 -14.65 2.96
CA GLU A 331 -3.55 -14.97 3.38
C GLU A 331 -4.35 -15.46 2.18
N MET A 332 -5.16 -16.50 2.37
CA MET A 332 -6.12 -16.92 1.34
C MET A 332 -7.37 -16.03 1.30
N ARG A 333 -7.52 -15.16 2.31
CA ARG A 333 -8.56 -14.13 2.37
C ARG A 333 -8.01 -12.79 1.92
N MET A 334 -8.88 -11.97 1.37
CA MET A 334 -8.49 -10.64 0.89
C MET A 334 -8.11 -9.75 2.08
N THR A 335 -6.86 -9.30 2.14
CA THR A 335 -6.40 -8.35 3.16
C THR A 335 -7.09 -6.99 2.99
N GLY A 336 -7.02 -6.13 4.00
CA GLY A 336 -7.64 -4.80 3.93
C GLY A 336 -7.11 -3.93 2.78
N HIS A 337 -5.82 -4.03 2.45
CA HIS A 337 -5.23 -3.35 1.28
C HIS A 337 -5.74 -3.93 -0.04
N SER A 338 -5.71 -5.26 -0.19
CA SER A 338 -6.26 -5.96 -1.37
C SER A 338 -7.75 -5.64 -1.57
N TYR A 339 -8.52 -5.57 -0.49
CA TYR A 339 -9.95 -5.22 -0.52
C TYR A 339 -10.16 -3.76 -0.94
N SER A 340 -9.30 -2.85 -0.49
CA SER A 340 -9.32 -1.45 -0.93
C SER A 340 -9.03 -1.31 -2.43
N ILE A 341 -8.10 -2.11 -2.96
CA ILE A 341 -7.80 -2.19 -4.41
C ILE A 341 -8.98 -2.76 -5.18
N TYR A 342 -9.55 -3.87 -4.73
CA TYR A 342 -10.74 -4.48 -5.31
C TYR A 342 -11.87 -3.44 -5.43
N ASN A 343 -12.15 -2.71 -4.35
CA ASN A 343 -13.15 -1.64 -4.36
C ASN A 343 -12.77 -0.47 -5.26
N ALA A 344 -11.46 -0.13 -5.37
CA ALA A 344 -10.99 0.92 -6.27
C ALA A 344 -11.27 0.59 -7.74
N VAL A 345 -11.04 -0.66 -8.16
CA VAL A 345 -11.37 -1.13 -9.51
C VAL A 345 -12.87 -0.98 -9.76
N TYR A 346 -13.69 -1.43 -8.83
CA TYR A 346 -15.15 -1.30 -8.91
C TYR A 346 -15.60 0.16 -8.98
N ALA A 347 -15.04 1.04 -8.16
CA ALA A 347 -15.36 2.46 -8.16
C ALA A 347 -15.04 3.11 -9.51
N LEU A 348 -13.87 2.83 -10.09
CA LEU A 348 -13.48 3.32 -11.41
C LEU A 348 -14.38 2.75 -12.51
N ALA A 349 -14.70 1.46 -12.47
CA ALA A 349 -15.57 0.82 -13.46
C ALA A 349 -16.99 1.40 -13.42
N HIS A 350 -17.56 1.60 -12.23
CA HIS A 350 -18.87 2.21 -12.07
C HIS A 350 -18.89 3.68 -12.52
N ALA A 351 -17.87 4.46 -12.14
CA ALA A 351 -17.74 5.85 -12.60
C ALA A 351 -17.66 5.92 -14.13
N PHE A 352 -16.86 5.05 -14.75
CA PHE A 352 -16.74 4.94 -16.19
C PHE A 352 -18.04 4.51 -16.85
N HIS A 353 -18.76 3.54 -16.27
CA HIS A 353 -20.05 3.06 -16.77
C HIS A 353 -21.11 4.17 -16.77
N ILE A 354 -21.19 4.96 -15.70
CA ILE A 354 -22.11 6.09 -15.58
C ILE A 354 -21.78 7.16 -16.63
N MET A 355 -20.50 7.47 -16.81
CA MET A 355 -20.04 8.44 -17.79
C MET A 355 -20.36 7.98 -19.22
N ALA A 356 -20.06 6.73 -19.56
CA ALA A 356 -20.33 6.15 -20.88
C ALA A 356 -21.83 6.12 -21.20
N SER A 357 -22.64 5.68 -20.24
CA SER A 357 -24.11 5.63 -20.36
C SER A 357 -24.72 7.02 -20.54
N SER A 358 -24.22 8.02 -19.81
CA SER A 358 -24.70 9.40 -19.92
C SER A 358 -24.36 10.02 -21.28
N ARG A 359 -23.15 9.76 -21.81
CA ARG A 359 -22.77 10.20 -23.16
C ARG A 359 -23.65 9.60 -24.23
N LEU A 360 -23.96 8.31 -24.15
CA LEU A 360 -24.86 7.63 -25.09
C LEU A 360 -26.27 8.25 -25.08
N ARG A 361 -26.82 8.52 -23.90
CA ARG A 361 -28.13 9.21 -23.77
C ARG A 361 -28.12 10.62 -24.37
N PHE A 362 -27.05 11.37 -24.18
CA PHE A 362 -26.89 12.70 -24.77
C PHE A 362 -26.85 12.63 -26.31
N HIS A 363 -26.10 11.68 -26.88
CA HIS A 363 -26.02 11.50 -28.32
C HIS A 363 -27.35 11.03 -28.93
N ALA A 364 -28.10 10.17 -28.22
CA ALA A 364 -29.44 9.76 -28.65
C ALA A 364 -30.42 10.96 -28.67
N ARG A 365 -30.45 11.77 -27.60
CA ARG A 365 -31.30 12.97 -27.52
C ARG A 365 -30.94 14.06 -28.54
N ALA A 366 -29.64 14.24 -28.82
CA ALA A 366 -29.17 15.20 -29.84
C ALA A 366 -29.53 14.77 -31.27
N LYS A 367 -29.69 13.46 -31.52
CA LYS A 367 -30.22 12.94 -32.79
C LYS A 367 -31.74 13.09 -32.91
N GLU A 368 -32.47 13.03 -31.80
CA GLU A 368 -33.93 13.19 -31.75
C GLU A 368 -34.38 14.66 -31.84
N ASN A 369 -33.58 15.61 -31.33
CA ASN A 369 -33.84 17.05 -31.42
C ASN A 369 -32.60 17.80 -31.95
N PRO A 370 -32.41 17.89 -33.28
CA PRO A 370 -31.36 18.72 -33.84
C PRO A 370 -31.71 20.19 -33.63
N THR A 371 -31.03 20.88 -32.70
CA THR A 371 -31.14 22.33 -32.58
C THR A 371 -30.62 23.00 -33.87
N PRO A 372 -31.28 24.07 -34.36
CA PRO A 372 -30.84 24.74 -35.58
C PRO A 372 -29.46 25.37 -35.33
N LYS A 373 -28.50 25.05 -36.20
CA LYS A 373 -27.18 25.70 -36.21
C LYS A 373 -27.37 27.17 -36.58
N HIS A 374 -27.39 28.07 -35.60
CA HIS A 374 -27.13 29.48 -35.88
C HIS A 374 -25.65 29.65 -36.22
N HIS A 375 -25.36 29.85 -37.50
CA HIS A 375 -24.07 30.34 -37.96
C HIS A 375 -23.84 31.75 -37.39
N VAL A 376 -23.06 31.85 -36.33
CA VAL A 376 -22.41 33.12 -35.97
C VAL A 376 -21.11 33.18 -36.76
N ILE A 377 -21.14 33.91 -37.87
CA ILE A 377 -19.93 34.38 -38.54
C ILE A 377 -19.42 35.54 -37.68
N GLN A 378 -18.31 35.35 -36.96
CA GLN A 378 -17.49 36.46 -36.50
C GLN A 378 -16.36 36.65 -37.51
N GLN A 379 -16.49 37.68 -38.34
CA GLN A 379 -15.36 38.31 -39.03
C GLN A 379 -14.57 39.13 -38.01
N ILE A 380 -13.25 39.20 -38.24
CA ILE A 380 -12.28 40.05 -37.53
C ILE A 380 -12.68 41.52 -37.64
#